data_AF-A0A1V4MFR8-F1
#
_entry.id   AF-A0A1V4MFR8-F1
#
_cell.length_a   1.000
_cell.length_b   1.000
_cell.length_c   1.000
_cell.angle_alpha   90.00
_cell.angle_beta   90.00
_cell.angle_gamma   90.00
#
_symmetry.space_group_name_H-M   'P 1'
#
loop_
_entity.id
_entity.type
_entity.pdbx_description
1 polymer ?
#
loop_
_entity_poly.entity_id
_entity_poly.type
_entity_poly.pdbx_seq_one_letter_code
_entity_poly.pdbx_strand_id
1 'polypeptide(L)'
;MTEDELEEHIELYKQLTADYSTVFRGEGGDRVLKDLGLYCNERNHCLCATDRETFFALGQRSVYLHILDMLEGKPLEMIQKYTKEVDYE
;
A
#
# COMPACT_ATOMS: atom_id res chain seq x y z
N MET A 1 1.44 -22.92 0.91
CA MET A 1 1.92 -22.21 2.09
C MET A 1 1.72 -23.10 3.30
N THR A 2 2.82 -23.56 3.90
CA THR A 2 2.83 -24.28 5.17
C THR A 2 2.60 -23.32 6.34
N GLU A 3 2.39 -23.85 7.55
CA GLU A 3 2.24 -23.04 8.76
C GLU A 3 3.51 -22.23 9.08
N ASP A 4 4.68 -22.86 8.92
CA ASP A 4 5.99 -22.21 9.10
C ASP A 4 6.21 -21.08 8.07
N GLU A 5 5.85 -21.30 6.79
CA GLU A 5 5.93 -20.26 5.74
C GLU A 5 4.99 -19.08 6.05
N LEU A 6 3.79 -19.35 6.58
CA LEU A 6 2.85 -18.30 6.97
C LEU A 6 3.39 -17.46 8.13
N GLU A 7 4.00 -18.10 9.12
CA GLU A 7 4.57 -17.41 10.28
C GLU A 7 5.77 -16.53 9.89
N GLU A 8 6.63 -17.01 8.99
CA GLU A 8 7.73 -16.21 8.42
C GLU A 8 7.21 -14.97 7.68
N HIS A 9 6.17 -15.14 6.85
CA HIS A 9 5.53 -14.03 6.14
C HIS A 9 4.89 -13.01 7.08
N ILE A 10 4.27 -13.45 8.18
CA ILE A 10 3.71 -12.56 9.20
C ILE A 10 4.81 -11.72 9.83
N GLU A 11 5.94 -12.33 10.20
CA GLU A 11 7.02 -11.62 10.86
C GLU A 11 7.70 -10.61 9.93
N LEU A 12 7.94 -10.99 8.66
CA LEU A 12 8.41 -10.08 7.64
C LEU A 12 7.47 -8.87 7.46
N TYR A 13 6.16 -9.11 7.46
CA TYR A 13 5.17 -8.06 7.31
C TYR A 13 5.16 -7.09 8.50
N LYS A 14 5.27 -7.61 9.74
CA LYS A 14 5.40 -6.76 10.93
C LYS A 14 6.64 -5.88 10.86
N GLN A 15 7.77 -6.45 10.44
CA GLN A 15 9.01 -5.68 10.29
C GLN A 15 8.84 -4.56 9.26
N LEU A 16 8.28 -4.86 8.09
CA LEU A 16 7.99 -3.86 7.07
C LEU A 16 7.05 -2.76 7.59
N THR A 17 6.01 -3.13 8.34
CA THR A 17 5.08 -2.16 8.97
C THR A 17 5.81 -1.22 9.93
N ALA A 18 6.75 -1.74 10.71
CA ALA A 18 7.58 -0.96 11.63
C ALA A 18 8.52 -0.01 10.87
N ASP A 19 9.15 -0.47 9.78
CA ASP A 19 10.03 0.34 8.94
C ASP A 19 9.25 1.49 8.28
N TYR A 20 8.09 1.18 7.70
CA TYR A 20 7.19 2.19 7.13
C TYR A 20 6.74 3.20 8.19
N SER A 21 6.38 2.74 9.39
CA SER A 21 5.99 3.63 10.48
C SER A 21 7.12 4.57 10.88
N THR A 22 8.36 4.10 10.89
CA THR A 22 9.55 4.91 11.21
C THR A 22 9.76 6.03 10.19
N VAL A 23 9.52 5.75 8.91
CA VAL A 23 9.69 6.72 7.82
C VAL A 23 8.50 7.69 7.72
N PHE A 24 7.27 7.16 7.78
CA PHE A 24 6.07 7.90 7.38
C PHE A 24 5.27 8.53 8.52
N ARG A 25 5.55 8.22 9.80
CA ARG A 25 4.91 8.88 10.96
C ARG A 25 5.68 10.07 11.51
N GLY A 26 6.79 10.44 10.89
CA GLY A 26 7.51 11.69 11.19
C GLY A 26 6.98 12.86 10.36
N GLU A 27 7.33 14.08 10.74
CA GLU A 27 6.87 15.31 10.06
C GLU A 27 7.18 15.34 8.55
N GLY A 28 8.33 14.78 8.15
CA GLY A 28 8.68 14.63 6.74
C GLY A 28 7.81 13.61 6.01
N GLY A 29 7.51 12.49 6.67
CA GLY A 29 6.62 11.44 6.18
C GLY A 29 5.19 11.94 6.00
N ASP A 30 4.67 12.67 6.98
CA ASP A 30 3.34 13.28 6.94
C ASP A 30 3.19 14.24 5.75
N ARG A 31 4.23 15.03 5.45
CA ARG A 31 4.25 15.89 4.25
C ARG A 31 4.17 15.09 2.96
N VAL A 32 4.96 14.01 2.84
CA VAL A 32 4.93 13.13 1.67
C VAL A 32 3.54 12.50 1.50
N LEU A 33 2.94 12.01 2.59
CA LEU A 33 1.60 11.44 2.57
C LEU A 33 0.54 12.47 2.16
N LYS A 34 0.64 13.69 2.67
CA LYS A 34 -0.25 14.78 2.30
C LYS A 34 -0.13 15.13 0.82
N ASP A 35 1.11 15.28 0.32
CA ASP A 35 1.36 15.60 -1.08
C ASP A 35 0.84 14.50 -2.02
N LEU A 36 1.09 13.23 -1.69
CA LEU A 36 0.56 12.09 -2.44
C LEU A 36 -0.98 12.04 -2.38
N GLY A 37 -1.57 12.34 -1.23
CA GLY A 37 -3.01 12.37 -1.01
C GLY A 37 -3.73 13.47 -1.81
N LEU A 38 -3.07 14.61 -2.08
CA LEU A 38 -3.66 15.70 -2.88
C LEU A 38 -4.03 15.28 -4.31
N TYR A 39 -3.29 14.33 -4.88
CA TYR A 39 -3.54 13.80 -6.22
C TYR A 39 -4.48 12.59 -6.22
N CYS A 40 -4.82 12.08 -5.04
CA CYS A 40 -5.59 10.86 -4.84
C CYS A 40 -6.89 11.20 -4.13
N ASN A 41 -7.93 11.60 -4.89
CA ASN A 41 -9.28 11.68 -4.33
C ASN A 41 -9.73 10.25 -3.93
N GLU A 42 -9.69 9.99 -2.62
CA GLU A 42 -10.26 8.86 -1.89
C GLU A 42 -9.89 7.41 -2.30
N ARG A 43 -9.85 6.54 -1.28
CA ARG A 43 -9.65 5.07 -1.40
C ARG A 43 -10.59 4.41 -2.42
N ASN A 44 -11.74 5.05 -2.70
CA ASN A 44 -12.86 4.50 -3.45
C ASN A 44 -13.11 5.14 -4.83
N HIS A 45 -12.31 6.11 -5.26
CA HIS A 45 -12.56 6.78 -6.55
C HIS A 45 -11.88 6.03 -7.71
N CYS A 46 -12.68 5.61 -8.69
CA CYS A 46 -12.18 5.10 -9.97
C CYS A 46 -11.76 6.29 -10.85
N LEU A 47 -10.47 6.38 -11.17
CA LEU A 47 -10.00 7.30 -12.20
C LEU A 47 -10.28 6.67 -13.57
N CYS A 48 -11.11 7.31 -14.40
CA CYS A 48 -11.28 6.93 -15.80
C CYS A 48 -9.98 7.22 -16.56
N ALA A 49 -9.29 6.17 -17.02
CA ALA A 49 -8.04 6.26 -17.77
C ALA A 49 -8.30 6.81 -19.18
N THR A 50 -8.14 8.12 -19.38
CA THR A 50 -8.21 8.70 -20.72
C THR A 50 -6.98 9.48 -21.17
N ASP A 51 -5.93 9.67 -20.35
CA ASP A 51 -4.69 10.35 -20.80
C ASP A 51 -3.41 9.85 -20.11
N ARG A 52 -2.23 10.21 -20.65
CA ARG A 52 -0.91 9.94 -20.02
C ARG A 52 -0.79 10.51 -18.60
N GLU A 53 -1.43 11.66 -18.34
CA GLU A 53 -1.52 12.25 -17.01
C GLU A 53 -2.29 11.33 -16.04
N THR A 54 -3.24 10.54 -16.53
CA THR A 54 -3.99 9.59 -15.72
C THR A 54 -3.13 8.41 -15.27
N PHE A 55 -2.19 7.92 -16.09
CA PHE A 55 -1.30 6.82 -15.69
C PHE A 55 -0.30 7.23 -14.59
N PHE A 56 0.23 8.45 -14.67
CA PHE A 56 1.11 8.98 -13.63
C PHE A 56 0.36 9.16 -12.31
N ALA A 57 -0.85 9.71 -12.35
CA ALA A 57 -1.72 9.84 -11.18
C ALA A 57 -2.13 8.47 -10.59
N LEU A 58 -2.39 7.47 -11.43
CA LEU A 58 -2.65 6.09 -11.00
C LEU A 58 -1.44 5.46 -10.29
N GLY A 59 -0.23 5.70 -10.78
CA GLY A 59 1.00 5.26 -10.13
C GLY A 59 1.20 5.89 -8.74
N GLN A 60 1.03 7.22 -8.65
CA GLN A 60 1.08 7.93 -7.36
C GLN A 60 0.03 7.42 -6.37
N ARG A 61 -1.19 7.15 -6.86
CA ARG A 61 -2.28 6.56 -6.07
C ARG A 61 -1.96 5.16 -5.56
N SER A 62 -1.37 4.31 -6.39
CA SER A 62 -0.96 2.96 -5.99
C SER A 62 0.06 3.02 -4.84
N VAL A 63 1.08 3.88 -4.98
CA VAL A 63 2.09 4.09 -3.94
C VAL A 63 1.47 4.62 -2.65
N TYR A 64 0.61 5.64 -2.75
CA TYR A 64 -0.08 6.21 -1.58
C TYR A 64 -0.90 5.17 -0.83
N LEU A 65 -1.73 4.41 -1.55
CA LEU A 65 -2.57 3.37 -0.95
C LEU A 65 -1.75 2.24 -0.34
N HIS A 66 -0.64 1.86 -0.98
CA HIS A 66 0.27 0.87 -0.42
C HIS A 66 0.86 1.35 0.90
N ILE A 67 1.35 2.59 0.97
CA ILE A 67 1.90 3.15 2.22
C ILE A 67 0.82 3.16 3.30
N LEU A 68 -0.41 3.60 3.00
CA LEU A 68 -1.51 3.58 3.97
C LEU A 68 -1.82 2.17 4.44
N ASP A 69 -1.89 1.21 3.53
CA ASP A 69 -2.13 -0.20 3.88
C ASP A 69 -1.02 -0.75 4.78
N MET A 70 0.25 -0.37 4.58
CA MET A 70 1.35 -0.75 5.48
C MET A 70 1.30 -0.05 6.84
N LEU A 71 0.67 1.13 6.94
CA LEU A 71 0.55 1.88 8.20
C LEU A 71 -0.68 1.50 9.03
N GLU A 72 -1.75 1.06 8.37
CA GLU A 72 -3.07 0.78 8.95
C GLU A 72 -3.41 -0.72 8.97
N GLY A 73 -2.78 -1.51 8.12
CA GLY A 73 -3.17 -2.89 7.82
C GLY A 73 -2.84 -3.88 8.92
N LYS A 74 -3.63 -4.96 8.98
CA LYS A 74 -3.32 -6.15 9.77
C LYS A 74 -2.52 -7.13 8.89
N PRO A 75 -1.45 -7.74 9.42
CA PRO A 75 -0.56 -8.61 8.63
C PRO A 75 -1.28 -9.69 7.82
N LEU A 76 -2.27 -10.37 8.43
CA LEU A 76 -3.03 -11.45 7.79
C LEU A 76 -3.87 -11.01 6.58
N GLU A 77 -4.55 -9.85 6.67
CA GLU A 77 -5.40 -9.34 5.59
C GLU A 77 -4.56 -8.89 4.38
N MET A 78 -3.37 -8.37 4.66
CA MET A 78 -2.45 -7.84 3.66
C MET A 78 -1.63 -8.94 2.97
N ILE A 79 -1.22 -9.97 3.72
CA ILE A 79 -0.66 -11.19 3.13
C ILE A 79 -1.66 -11.78 2.16
N GLN A 80 -2.93 -11.95 2.55
CA GLN A 80 -3.96 -12.47 1.62
C GLN A 80 -4.18 -11.58 0.40
N LYS A 81 -4.11 -10.25 0.54
CA LYS A 81 -4.25 -9.30 -0.57
C LYS A 81 -3.10 -9.39 -1.59
N TYR A 82 -1.87 -9.66 -1.12
CA TYR A 82 -0.67 -9.68 -1.96
C TYR A 82 -0.15 -11.09 -2.33
N THR A 83 -0.65 -12.14 -1.67
CA THR A 83 -0.35 -13.55 -2.00
C THR A 83 -1.48 -14.26 -2.74
N LYS A 84 -2.66 -13.63 -2.88
CA LYS A 84 -3.62 -14.08 -3.88
C LYS A 84 -2.97 -13.92 -5.24
N GLU A 85 -2.64 -15.06 -5.86
CA GLU A 85 -2.33 -15.12 -7.28
C GLU A 85 -3.39 -14.32 -8.02
N VAL A 86 -2.94 -13.31 -8.77
CA VAL A 86 -3.82 -12.59 -9.68
C VAL A 86 -4.12 -13.57 -10.80
N ASP A 87 -5.25 -14.29 -10.68
CA ASP A 87 -5.81 -15.04 -11.79
C ASP A 87 -6.12 -14.04 -12.90
N TYR A 88 -5.25 -14.00 -13.91
CA TYR A 88 -5.56 -13.39 -15.19
C TYR A 88 -6.45 -14.40 -15.94
N GLU A 89 -7.76 -14.33 -15.72
CA GLU A 89 -8.76 -14.88 -16.65
C GLU A 89 -8.94 -13.97 -17.88
#